data_AF-A0A934TYX4-F1
#
_entry.id   AF-A0A934TYX4-F1
#
_cell.length_a   1.000
_cell.length_b   1.000
_cell.length_c   1.000
_cell.angle_alpha   90.00
_cell.angle_beta   90.00
_cell.angle_gamma   90.00
#
_symmetry.space_group_name_H-M   'P 1'
#
loop_
_entity.id
_entity.type
_entity.pdbx_description
1 polymer ?
#
loop_
_entity_poly.entity_id
_entity_poly.type
_entity_poly.pdbx_seq_one_letter_code
_entity_poly.pdbx_strand_id
1 'polypeptide(L)'
;MSAVVNNIEAFRKMQHLSVQDVCEDLNMEPTEYRRYTQETDLTAETAVLFARYFVCTVQQLISTKPLDIQKKELTTLRISVFEELEHIRNKRALRDILNLVTEIRGLIEAGQY
;
A
#
# COMPACT_ATOMS: atom_id res chain seq x y z
N MET A 1 -32.33 -3.37 -6.14
CA MET A 1 -31.21 -2.50 -5.73
C MET A 1 -30.01 -3.37 -5.45
N SER A 2 -28.85 -3.09 -6.06
CA SER A 2 -27.62 -3.80 -5.72
C SER A 2 -27.10 -3.21 -4.41
N ALA A 3 -27.10 -3.98 -3.32
CA ALA A 3 -26.52 -3.51 -2.06
C ALA A 3 -25.01 -3.30 -2.25
N VAL A 4 -24.49 -2.20 -1.72
CA VAL A 4 -23.04 -1.95 -1.65
C VAL A 4 -22.47 -2.89 -0.59
N VAL A 5 -21.37 -3.56 -0.94
CA VAL A 5 -20.62 -4.47 -0.08
C VAL A 5 -19.30 -3.82 0.26
N ASN A 6 -19.04 -3.72 1.56
CA ASN A 6 -17.76 -3.32 2.11
C ASN A 6 -16.82 -4.52 2.23
N ASN A 7 -15.63 -4.41 1.64
CA ASN A 7 -14.65 -5.49 1.58
C ASN A 7 -13.47 -5.35 2.57
N ILE A 8 -13.53 -4.45 3.57
CA ILE A 8 -12.46 -4.26 4.58
C ILE A 8 -12.02 -5.59 5.19
N GLU A 9 -12.96 -6.43 5.64
CA GLU A 9 -12.64 -7.74 6.25
C GLU A 9 -12.00 -8.72 5.26
N ALA A 10 -12.36 -8.63 3.98
CA ALA A 10 -11.74 -9.46 2.95
C ALA A 10 -10.27 -9.07 2.77
N PHE A 11 -9.98 -7.77 2.66
CA PHE A 11 -8.59 -7.28 2.54
C PHE A 11 -7.75 -7.60 3.77
N ARG A 12 -8.27 -7.39 4.99
CA ARG A 12 -7.57 -7.76 6.23
C ARG A 12 -7.16 -9.23 6.23
N LYS A 13 -8.11 -10.13 5.93
CA LYS A 13 -7.85 -11.57 5.88
C LYS A 13 -6.87 -11.96 4.77
N MET A 14 -6.92 -11.30 3.62
CA MET A 14 -5.99 -11.53 2.51
C MET A 14 -4.55 -11.16 2.86
N GLN A 15 -4.36 -10.15 3.71
CA GLN A 15 -3.04 -9.71 4.16
C GLN A 15 -2.59 -10.39 5.46
N HIS A 16 -3.36 -11.36 5.97
CA HIS A 16 -3.07 -12.10 7.21
C HIS A 16 -2.94 -11.21 8.45
N LEU A 17 -3.58 -10.04 8.44
CA LEU A 17 -3.52 -9.08 9.55
C LEU A 17 -4.52 -9.43 10.65
N SER A 18 -4.12 -9.25 11.90
CA SER A 18 -5.04 -9.25 13.02
C SER A 18 -5.89 -7.98 13.00
N VAL A 19 -7.04 -7.98 13.70
CA VAL A 19 -7.83 -6.73 13.84
C VAL A 19 -7.03 -5.69 14.61
N GLN A 20 -6.21 -6.13 15.56
CA GLN A 20 -5.41 -5.27 16.41
C GLN A 20 -4.31 -4.58 15.61
N ASP A 21 -3.65 -5.28 14.68
CA ASP A 21 -2.61 -4.71 13.81
C ASP A 21 -3.17 -3.52 13.02
N VAL A 22 -4.36 -3.70 12.42
CA VAL A 22 -5.03 -2.63 11.67
C VAL A 22 -5.39 -1.45 12.56
N CYS A 23 -5.85 -1.72 13.79
CA CYS A 23 -6.23 -0.68 14.74
C CYS A 23 -5.01 0.12 15.21
N GLU A 24 -3.89 -0.55 15.47
CA GLU A 24 -2.63 0.07 15.87
C GLU A 24 -2.05 0.90 14.71
N ASP A 25 -2.01 0.37 13.50
CA ASP A 25 -1.47 1.06 12.31
C ASP A 25 -2.31 2.29 11.91
N LEU A 26 -3.63 2.21 12.05
CA LEU A 26 -4.54 3.31 11.73
C LEU A 26 -4.82 4.24 12.92
N ASN A 27 -4.20 3.97 14.08
CA ASN A 27 -4.43 4.67 15.33
C ASN A 27 -5.93 4.83 15.62
N MET A 28 -6.66 3.71 15.58
CA MET A 28 -8.11 3.64 15.70
C MET A 28 -8.54 2.66 16.81
N GLU A 29 -9.70 2.91 17.40
CA GLU A 29 -10.24 2.02 18.41
C GLU A 29 -10.87 0.76 17.79
N PRO A 30 -10.79 -0.44 18.41
CA PRO A 30 -11.39 -1.65 17.89
C PRO A 30 -12.91 -1.57 17.69
N THR A 31 -13.59 -0.76 18.50
CA THR A 31 -15.02 -0.47 18.38
C THR A 31 -15.32 0.34 17.11
N GLU A 32 -14.43 1.27 16.76
CA GLU A 32 -14.52 2.08 15.55
C GLU A 32 -14.29 1.23 14.29
N TYR A 33 -13.26 0.39 14.30
CA TYR A 33 -13.02 -0.59 13.23
C TYR A 33 -14.25 -1.50 13.00
N ARG A 34 -14.84 -2.01 14.09
CA ARG A 34 -16.03 -2.87 14.01
C ARG A 34 -17.23 -2.14 13.40
N ARG A 35 -17.41 -0.87 13.74
CA ARG A 35 -18.45 -0.03 13.13
C ARG A 35 -18.25 0.05 11.62
N TYR A 36 -17.05 0.40 11.16
CA TYR A 36 -16.77 0.53 9.73
C TYR A 36 -16.94 -0.77 8.95
N THR A 37 -16.62 -1.93 9.54
CA THR A 37 -16.79 -3.23 8.88
C THR A 37 -18.24 -3.72 8.80
N GLN A 38 -19.13 -3.17 9.62
CA GLN A 38 -20.55 -3.53 9.66
C GLN A 38 -21.44 -2.54 8.93
N GLU A 39 -20.99 -1.28 8.77
CA GLU A 39 -21.69 -0.26 8.01
C GLU A 39 -21.62 -0.54 6.49
N THR A 40 -22.77 -0.47 5.83
CA THR A 40 -22.85 -0.49 4.36
C THR A 40 -22.43 0.83 3.74
N ASP A 41 -22.58 1.93 4.48
CA ASP A 41 -22.27 3.29 4.03
C ASP A 41 -21.04 3.81 4.78
N LEU A 42 -19.88 3.79 4.11
CA LEU A 42 -18.66 4.42 4.60
C LEU A 42 -18.61 5.88 4.15
N THR A 43 -18.08 6.77 5.00
CA THR A 43 -17.71 8.11 4.55
C THR A 43 -16.58 8.02 3.51
N ALA A 44 -16.52 8.99 2.59
CA ALA A 44 -15.47 9.04 1.57
C ALA A 44 -14.05 9.08 2.19
N GLU A 45 -13.89 9.77 3.32
CA GLU A 45 -12.63 9.87 4.05
C GLU A 45 -12.20 8.51 4.60
N THR A 46 -13.11 7.80 5.28
CA THR A 46 -12.86 6.46 5.81
C THR A 46 -12.56 5.46 4.70
N ALA A 47 -13.29 5.54 3.58
CA ALA A 47 -13.07 4.68 2.42
C ALA A 47 -11.67 4.88 1.82
N VAL A 48 -11.21 6.13 1.71
CA VAL A 48 -9.86 6.45 1.23
C VAL A 48 -8.79 5.98 2.21
N LEU A 49 -9.03 6.13 3.52
CA LEU A 49 -8.11 5.66 4.57
C LEU A 49 -7.82 4.16 4.43
N PHE A 50 -8.86 3.33 4.43
CA PHE A 50 -8.71 1.87 4.30
C PHE A 50 -8.19 1.45 2.92
N ALA A 51 -8.59 2.13 1.84
CA ALA A 51 -8.08 1.84 0.51
C ALA A 51 -6.55 2.08 0.42
N ARG A 52 -6.07 3.17 1.03
CA ARG A 52 -4.62 3.45 1.12
C ARG A 52 -3.90 2.40 1.97
N TYR A 53 -4.44 2.07 3.13
CA TYR A 53 -3.86 1.08 4.03
C TYR A 53 -3.72 -0.29 3.37
N PHE A 54 -4.78 -0.78 2.74
CA PHE A 54 -4.77 -2.08 2.06
C PHE A 54 -4.15 -2.05 0.66
N VAL A 55 -3.65 -0.90 0.20
CA VAL A 55 -3.07 -0.71 -1.13
C VAL A 55 -4.04 -1.17 -2.24
N CYS A 56 -5.28 -0.72 -2.15
CA CYS A 56 -6.33 -0.99 -3.14
C CYS A 56 -7.04 0.31 -3.54
N THR A 57 -7.89 0.24 -4.57
CA THR A 57 -8.75 1.37 -4.95
C THR A 57 -10.01 1.41 -4.10
N VAL A 58 -10.58 2.61 -3.91
CA VAL A 58 -11.86 2.79 -3.21
C VAL A 58 -12.97 1.95 -3.84
N GLN A 59 -12.97 1.79 -5.17
CA GLN A 59 -13.93 0.95 -5.89
C GLN A 59 -13.78 -0.55 -5.57
N GLN A 60 -12.58 -1.02 -5.24
CA GLN A 60 -12.38 -2.41 -4.82
C GLN A 60 -12.77 -2.61 -3.36
N LEU A 61 -12.50 -1.61 -2.52
CA LEU A 61 -12.94 -1.60 -1.13
C LEU A 61 -14.48 -1.60 -1.03
N ILE A 62 -15.13 -0.80 -1.88
CA ILE A 62 -16.58 -0.60 -1.89
C ILE A 62 -17.13 -1.04 -3.25
N SER A 63 -17.78 -2.19 -3.30
CA SER A 63 -18.23 -2.82 -4.55
C SER A 63 -19.66 -3.33 -4.43
N THR A 64 -20.38 -3.40 -5.55
CA THR A 64 -21.69 -4.07 -5.63
C THR A 64 -21.62 -5.60 -5.58
N LYS A 65 -20.40 -6.15 -5.62
CA LYS A 65 -20.12 -7.60 -5.57
C LYS A 65 -19.04 -7.86 -4.51
N PRO A 66 -19.20 -8.90 -3.67
CA PRO A 66 -18.12 -9.34 -2.80
C PRO A 66 -16.85 -9.61 -3.62
N LEU A 67 -15.68 -9.31 -3.05
CA LEU A 67 -14.42 -9.72 -3.65
C LEU A 67 -14.38 -11.24 -3.73
N ASP A 68 -14.30 -11.75 -4.96
CA ASP A 68 -14.03 -13.15 -5.20
C ASP A 68 -12.56 -13.41 -4.89
N ILE A 69 -12.31 -14.17 -3.82
CA ILE A 69 -10.97 -14.53 -3.34
C ILE A 69 -10.17 -15.27 -4.43
N GLN A 70 -10.81 -15.74 -5.51
CA GLN A 70 -10.15 -16.35 -6.67
C GLN A 70 -9.70 -15.38 -7.77
N LYS A 71 -10.16 -14.11 -7.82
CA LYS A 71 -9.63 -13.06 -8.74
C LYS A 71 -8.30 -12.45 -8.25
N LYS A 72 -7.49 -13.32 -7.66
CA LYS A 72 -6.35 -13.13 -6.76
C LYS A 72 -5.14 -12.40 -7.34
N GLU A 73 -5.07 -12.21 -8.66
CA GLU A 73 -3.78 -11.90 -9.32
C GLU A 73 -3.72 -10.58 -10.07
N LEU A 74 -4.85 -9.89 -10.31
CA LEU A 74 -4.86 -8.75 -11.24
C LEU A 74 -4.71 -7.37 -10.58
N THR A 75 -4.83 -7.28 -9.25
CA THR A 75 -4.90 -5.97 -8.58
C THR A 75 -3.96 -5.77 -7.41
N THR A 76 -3.21 -6.80 -7.03
CA THR A 76 -2.13 -6.69 -6.06
C THR A 76 -0.84 -6.67 -6.86
N LEU A 77 -0.18 -5.52 -6.95
CA LEU A 77 1.27 -5.52 -7.18
C LEU A 77 1.83 -6.42 -6.07
N ARG A 78 2.23 -7.64 -6.44
CA ARG A 78 2.77 -8.62 -5.48
C ARG A 78 3.90 -7.94 -4.73
N ILE A 79 4.04 -8.20 -3.43
CA ILE A 79 5.12 -7.65 -2.58
C ILE A 79 6.49 -7.81 -3.27
N SER A 80 6.69 -8.91 -4.01
CA SER A 80 7.88 -9.14 -4.85
C SER A 80 8.14 -8.02 -5.87
N VAL A 81 7.11 -7.45 -6.48
CA VAL A 81 7.23 -6.32 -7.41
C VAL A 81 7.58 -5.03 -6.68
N PHE A 82 7.07 -4.84 -5.45
CA PHE A 82 7.45 -3.67 -4.64
C PHE A 82 8.92 -3.77 -4.17
N GLU A 83 9.34 -4.95 -3.70
CA GLU A 83 10.73 -5.25 -3.35
C GLU A 83 11.67 -5.08 -4.56
N GLU A 84 11.26 -5.54 -5.74
CA GLU A 84 11.98 -5.34 -7.00
C GLU A 84 12.11 -3.85 -7.37
N LEU A 85 11.02 -3.08 -7.23
CA LEU A 85 11.03 -1.64 -7.50
C LEU A 85 11.92 -0.87 -6.51
N GLU A 86 11.90 -1.24 -5.23
CA GLU A 86 12.78 -0.69 -4.21
C GLU A 86 14.25 -1.02 -4.49
N HIS A 87 14.55 -2.26 -4.90
CA HIS A 87 15.89 -2.67 -5.32
C HIS A 87 16.37 -1.89 -6.55
N ILE A 88 15.50 -1.65 -7.53
CA ILE A 88 15.83 -0.82 -8.71
C ILE A 88 16.15 0.61 -8.29
N ARG A 89 15.36 1.20 -7.38
CA ARG A 89 15.59 2.54 -6.85
C ARG A 89 16.93 2.66 -6.12
N ASN A 90 17.26 1.68 -5.27
CA ASN A 90 18.55 1.63 -4.56
C ASN A 90 19.73 1.49 -5.52
N LYS A 91 19.64 0.62 -6.53
CA LYS A 91 20.71 0.48 -7.54
C LYS A 91 20.95 1.77 -8.33
N ARG A 92 19.90 2.52 -8.64
CA ARG A 92 20.01 3.82 -9.32
C ARG A 92 20.69 4.85 -8.43
N ALA A 93 20.24 4.98 -7.18
CA ALA A 93 20.86 5.90 -6.21
C ALA A 93 22.35 5.59 -5.97
N LEU A 94 22.71 4.31 -5.86
CA LEU A 94 24.11 3.89 -5.75
C LEU A 94 24.94 4.28 -6.98
N ARG A 95 24.38 4.13 -8.18
CA ARG A 95 25.05 4.54 -9.42
C ARG A 95 25.25 6.05 -9.49
N ASP A 96 24.26 6.83 -9.07
CA ASP A 96 24.35 8.30 -9.04
C ASP A 96 25.43 8.77 -8.04
N ILE A 97 25.53 8.12 -6.87
CA ILE A 97 26.60 8.38 -5.89
C ILE A 97 27.99 8.01 -6.46
N LEU A 98 28.12 6.86 -7.12
CA LEU A 98 29.38 6.44 -7.74
C LEU A 98 29.84 7.42 -8.82
N ASN A 99 28.92 7.92 -9.64
CA ASN A 99 29.22 8.94 -10.64
C ASN A 99 29.71 10.23 -9.97
N LEU A 100 29.02 10.69 -8.92
CA LEU A 100 29.41 11.88 -8.16
C LEU A 100 30.81 11.73 -7.55
N VAL A 101 31.12 10.59 -6.95
CA VAL A 101 32.46 10.31 -6.38
C VAL A 101 33.53 10.30 -7.47
N THR A 102 33.21 9.76 -8.65
CA THR A 102 34.13 9.73 -9.79
C THR A 102 34.40 11.13 -10.33
N GLU A 103 33.37 11.96 -10.44
CA GLU A 103 33.50 13.36 -10.84
C GLU A 103 34.33 14.16 -9.84
N ILE A 104 34.05 14.04 -8.53
CA ILE A 104 34.83 14.69 -7.48
C ILE A 104 36.29 14.26 -7.54
N ARG A 105 36.57 12.96 -7.73
CA ARG A 105 37.94 12.47 -7.88
C ARG A 105 38.63 13.10 -9.11
N GLY A 106 37.93 13.19 -10.23
CA GLY A 106 38.45 13.84 -11.43
C GLY A 106 38.77 15.32 -11.21
N LEU A 107 37.95 16.03 -10.44
CA LEU A 107 38.19 17.43 -10.08
C LEU A 107 39.41 17.61 -9.17
N ILE A 108 39.60 16.71 -8.19
CA ILE A 108 40.79 16.69 -7.32
C ILE A 108 42.05 16.38 -8.13
N GLU A 109 42.00 15.37 -9.02
CA GLU A 109 43.14 15.01 -9.87
C GLU A 109 43.51 16.10 -10.88
N ALA A 110 42.53 16.89 -11.32
CA ALA A 110 42.74 18.06 -12.18
C ALA A 110 43.26 19.30 -11.41
N GLY A 111 43.43 19.21 -10.08
CA GLY A 111 43.88 20.32 -9.22
C GLY A 111 42.86 21.46 -9.10
N GLN A 112 41.57 21.17 -9.38
CA GLN A 112 40.48 22.14 -9.24
C GLN A 112 39.88 22.16 -7.82
N TYR A 113 40.39 21.30 -6.94
CA TYR A 113 40.12 21.21 -5.50
C TYR A 113 41.34 20.72 -4.74
#